data_AF-A0A183T7C2-F1
#
_entry.id   AF-A0A183T7C2-F1
#
_cell.length_a   1.000
_cell.length_b   1.000
_cell.length_c   1.000
_cell.angle_alpha   90.00
_cell.angle_beta   90.00
_cell.angle_gamma   90.00
#
_symmetry.space_group_name_H-M   'P 1'
#
loop_
_entity.id
_entity.type
_entity.pdbx_description
1 polymer ?
#
loop_
_entity_poly.entity_id
_entity_poly.type
_entity_poly.pdbx_seq_one_letter_code
_entity_poly.pdbx_strand_id
1 'polypeptide(L)' 'LMHFADELQCQRDFQSLMLYLQRLPTQRWGNDDVQMVLAEAFRLKFLFFYAPKHLDYRKKDTA' A
#
# COMPACT_ATOMS: atom_id res chain seq x y z
N LEU A 1 -0.07 2.53 -3.41
CA LEU A 1 0.31 3.56 -2.41
C LEU A 1 1.80 3.84 -2.41
N MET A 2 2.68 2.83 -2.38
CA MET A 2 4.13 3.04 -2.42
C MET A 2 4.59 3.84 -3.65
N HIS A 3 3.94 3.66 -4.80
CA HIS A 3 4.19 4.45 -6.00
C HIS A 3 4.01 5.98 -5.83
N PHE A 4 3.26 6.43 -4.81
CA PHE A 4 3.03 7.85 -4.50
C PHE A 4 3.61 8.25 -3.13
N ALA A 5 4.58 7.48 -2.62
CA ALA A 5 5.06 7.65 -1.25
C ALA A 5 5.63 9.05 -1.00
N ASP A 6 6.38 9.58 -1.95
CA ASP A 6 7.03 10.89 -1.82
C ASP A 6 5.99 12.01 -1.79
N GLU A 7 4.99 11.98 -2.69
CA GLU A 7 3.91 12.97 -2.72
C GLU A 7 3.01 12.89 -1.49
N LEU A 8 2.77 11.68 -0.97
CA LEU A 8 2.02 11.47 0.26
C LEU A 8 2.76 12.04 1.47
N GLN A 9 4.08 11.87 1.55
CA GLN A 9 4.91 12.42 2.62
C GLN A 9 5.01 13.95 2.56
N CYS A 10 4.82 14.55 1.38
CA CYS A 10 4.81 16.00 1.22
C CYS A 10 3.51 16.68 1.71
N GLN A 11 2.44 15.92 1.97
CA GLN A 11 1.18 16.49 2.47
C GLN A 11 1.34 16.95 3.92
N ARG A 12 1.04 18.22 4.17
CA ARG A 12 1.33 18.88 5.47
C ARG A 12 0.25 18.67 6.52
N ASP A 13 -0.96 18.32 6.10
CA ASP A 13 -2.10 18.13 6.98
C ASP A 13 -2.99 16.96 6.53
N PHE A 14 -3.84 16.52 7.45
CA PHE A 14 -4.72 15.37 7.24
C PHE A 14 -5.72 15.59 6.10
N GLN A 15 -6.25 16.80 5.94
CA GLN A 15 -7.27 17.08 4.94
C GLN A 15 -6.67 17.05 3.54
N SER A 16 -5.51 17.67 3.33
CA SER A 16 -4.77 17.57 2.07
C SER A 16 -4.36 16.14 1.75
N LEU A 17 -3.88 15.38 2.73
CA LEU A 17 -3.58 13.96 2.58
C LEU A 17 -4.81 13.16 2.14
N MET A 18 -5.95 13.38 2.79
CA MET A 18 -7.20 12.69 2.47
C MET A 18 -7.69 13.02 1.06
N LEU A 19 -7.66 14.29 0.67
CA LEU A 19 -8.04 14.71 -0.67
C LEU A 19 -7.12 14.12 -1.75
N TYR A 20 -5.82 14.06 -1.47
CA TYR A 20 -4.85 13.44 -2.38
C TYR A 20 -5.11 11.94 -2.55
N LEU A 21 -5.32 11.21 -1.45
CA LEU A 21 -5.64 9.79 -1.48
C LEU A 21 -6.93 9.48 -2.25
N GLN A 22 -7.92 10.36 -2.18
CA GLN A 22 -9.18 10.22 -2.93
C GLN A 22 -9.04 10.56 -4.42
N ARG A 23 -7.98 11.27 -4.82
CA ARG A 23 -7.78 11.80 -6.18
C ARG A 23 -6.32 11.69 -6.61
N LEU A 24 -5.81 10.47 -6.63
CA LEU A 24 -4.45 10.20 -7.12
C LEU A 24 -4.32 10.64 -8.60
N PRO A 25 -3.15 11.13 -9.03
CA PRO A 25 -2.95 11.69 -10.37
C PRO A 25 -2.80 10.60 -11.45
N THR A 26 -3.77 9.68 -11.55
CA THR A 26 -3.74 8.53 -12.47
C THR A 26 -4.40 8.83 -13.82
N GLN A 27 -4.83 10.07 -14.08
CA GLN A 27 -5.60 10.44 -15.28
C GLN A 27 -4.89 10.12 -16.60
N ARG A 28 -3.56 10.11 -16.60
CA ARG A 28 -2.72 9.86 -17.78
C ARG A 28 -2.08 8.47 -17.80
N TRP A 29 -2.44 7.61 -16.85
CA TRP A 29 -1.86 6.28 -16.78
C TRP A 29 -2.16 5.48 -18.04
N GLY A 30 -1.11 4.85 -18.57
CA GLY A 30 -1.19 3.88 -19.65
C GLY A 30 -1.08 2.45 -19.13
N ASN A 31 -0.98 1.51 -20.06
CA ASN A 31 -0.84 0.09 -19.73
C ASN A 31 0.43 -0.20 -18.92
N ASP A 32 1.53 0.48 -19.23
CA ASP A 32 2.82 0.23 -18.58
C ASP A 32 2.81 0.64 -17.09
N ASP A 33 2.15 1.76 -16.75
CA ASP A 33 1.97 2.21 -15.36
C ASP A 33 1.19 1.16 -14.55
N VAL A 34 0.11 0.64 -15.15
CA VAL A 34 -0.72 -0.41 -14.52
C VAL A 34 0.06 -1.71 -14.37
N GLN A 35 0.84 -2.11 -15.38
CA GLN A 35 1.68 -3.31 -15.32
C GLN A 35 2.74 -3.20 -14.21
N MET A 36 3.38 -2.04 -14.04
CA MET A 36 4.35 -1.82 -12.99
C MET A 36 3.73 -2.01 -11.61
N VAL A 37 2.57 -1.39 -11.35
CA VAL A 37 1.86 -1.51 -10.06
C VAL A 37 1.42 -2.96 -9.81
N LEU A 38 0.97 -3.68 -10.84
CA LEU A 38 0.62 -5.10 -10.75
C LEU A 38 1.84 -5.97 -10.41
N ALA A 39 2.97 -5.73 -11.07
CA ALA A 39 4.22 -6.45 -10.80
C ALA A 39 4.69 -6.24 -9.36
N GLU A 40 4.64 -4.99 -8.87
CA GLU A 40 4.94 -4.68 -7.46
C GLU A 40 3.98 -5.38 -6.50
N ALA A 41 2.67 -5.34 -6.76
CA ALA A 41 1.68 -6.01 -5.94
C ALA A 41 1.91 -7.53 -5.89
N PHE A 42 2.26 -8.15 -7.03
CA PHE A 42 2.59 -9.57 -7.09
C PHE A 42 3.87 -9.89 -6.32
N ARG A 43 4.92 -9.07 -6.47
CA ARG A 43 6.17 -9.20 -5.71
C ARG A 43 5.91 -9.15 -4.20
N LEU A 44 5.13 -8.17 -3.75
CA LEU A 44 4.77 -8.02 -2.33
C LEU A 44 3.94 -9.20 -1.84
N LYS A 45 2.94 -9.65 -2.61
CA LYS A 45 2.14 -10.84 -2.27
C LYS A 45 3.03 -12.05 -2.03
N PHE A 46 4.03 -12.27 -2.89
CA PHE A 46 4.93 -13.40 -2.76
C PHE A 46 5.87 -13.27 -1.55
N LEU A 47 6.50 -12.10 -1.37
CA LEU A 47 7.41 -11.84 -0.25
C LEU A 47 6.73 -12.00 1.11
N PHE A 48 5.47 -11.59 1.22
CA PHE A 48 4.72 -11.63 2.47
C PHE A 48 3.74 -12.82 2.56
N PHE A 49 3.80 -13.78 1.63
CA PHE A 49 2.86 -14.91 1.60
C PHE A 49 2.87 -15.74 2.89
N TYR A 50 4.06 -15.92 3.48
CA TYR A 50 4.26 -16.63 4.75
C TYR A 50 4.44 -15.70 5.95
N ALA A 51 4.18 -14.40 5.80
CA ALA A 51 4.30 -13.49 6.92
C ALA A 51 3.30 -13.88 8.04
N PRO A 52 3.74 -13.94 9.30
CA PRO A 52 2.86 -14.32 10.40
C PRO A 52 1.72 -13.31 10.51
N LYS A 53 0.49 -13.80 10.66
CA LYS A 53 -0.68 -12.96 10.88
C LYS A 53 -0.58 -12.30 12.25
N HIS A 54 -0.31 -10.99 12.25
CA HIS A 54 -0.08 -10.21 13.47
C HIS A 54 -1.28 -10.22 14.44
N LEU A 55 -2.50 -10.41 13.94
CA LEU A 55 -3.72 -10.42 14.77
C LEU A 55 -4.12 -11.82 15.29
N ASP A 56 -3.50 -12.90 14.80
CA ASP A 56 -3.81 -14.27 15.23
C ASP A 56 -2.94 -14.75 16.39
N TYR A 57 -2.21 -13.85 17.06
CA TYR A 57 -1.46 -14.16 18.27
C TYR A 57 -2.41 -14.40 19.46
N ARG A 58 -3.13 -15.53 19.45
CA ARG A 58 -3.75 -16.07 20.65
C ARG A 58 -2.62 -16.54 21.56
N LYS A 59 -2.37 -15.78 22.62
CA LYS A 59 -1.60 -16.24 23.77
C LYS A 59 -2.21 -17.59 24.16
N LYS A 60 -1.45 -18.68 24.02
CA LYS A 60 -1.90 -19.97 24.55
C LYS A 60 -1.89 -19.80 26.07
N ASP A 61 -3.07 -19.68 26.67
CA ASP A 61 -3.22 -19.72 28.11
C ASP A 61 -2.70 -21.09 28.56
N THR A 62 -1.49 -21.09 29.09
CA THR A 62 -0.88 -22.26 29.72
C THR A 62 -1.57 -22.47 31.07
N ALA A 63 -2.32 -23.57 31.13
CA ALA A 63 -2.73 -24.42 32.26
C ALA A 63 -2.83 -23.77 33.66
#